data_AF-A0A2A4WIR4-F1
#
_entry.id   AF-A0A2A4WIR4-F1
#
_cell.length_a   1.000
_cell.length_b   1.000
_cell.length_c   1.000
_cell.angle_alpha   90.00
_cell.angle_beta   90.00
_cell.angle_gamma   90.00
#
_symmetry.space_group_name_H-M   'P 1'
#
loop_
_entity.id
_entity.type
_entity.pdbx_description
1 polymer ?
#
loop_
_entity_poly.entity_id
_entity_poly.type
_entity_poly.pdbx_seq_one_letter_code
_entity_poly.pdbx_strand_id
1 'polypeptide(L)'
;MKKLLFILVAFIVYLGYLQIWGGRDFSQIGIAIEKYQYSDDTDALTTDLSLIFSGGTISQGGLATAQMAERVYYRWTDENGVVQHSERRPNVTKYETIKMGDLSIGIRESLSQEEIKRVLKK
;
A
#
# COMPACT_ATOMS: atom_id res chain seq x y z
N MET A 1 17.77 -7.58 35.25
CA MET A 1 16.68 -6.63 34.90
C MET A 1 17.16 -5.18 34.79
N LYS A 2 17.73 -4.55 35.84
CA LYS A 2 18.18 -3.13 35.78
C LYS A 2 19.17 -2.81 34.64
N LYS A 3 20.12 -3.71 34.37
CA LYS A 3 21.09 -3.57 33.26
C LYS A 3 20.45 -3.63 31.87
N LEU A 4 19.48 -4.55 31.69
CA LEU A 4 18.72 -4.68 30.44
C LEU A 4 17.86 -3.45 30.17
N LEU A 5 17.20 -2.94 31.22
CA LEU A 5 16.42 -1.71 31.14
C LEU A 5 17.30 -0.50 30.75
N PHE A 6 18.49 -0.39 31.35
CA PHE A 6 19.43 0.68 31.03
C PHE A 6 19.92 0.63 29.58
N ILE A 7 20.26 -0.56 29.07
CA ILE A 7 20.66 -0.75 27.67
C ILE A 7 19.53 -0.34 26.73
N LEU A 8 18.29 -0.73 27.04
CA LEU A 8 17.12 -0.42 26.22
C LEU A 8 16.83 1.08 26.20
N VAL A 9 16.94 1.76 27.34
CA VAL A 9 16.80 3.22 27.43
C VAL A 9 17.91 3.93 26.64
N ALA A 10 19.17 3.51 26.80
CA ALA A 10 20.29 4.08 26.04
C ALA A 10 20.11 3.90 24.52
N PHE A 11 19.57 2.75 24.10
CA PHE A 11 19.28 2.46 22.70
C PHE A 11 18.18 3.38 22.14
N ILE A 12 17.09 3.61 22.87
CA ILE A 12 16.03 4.54 22.45
C ILE A 12 16.56 5.97 22.34
N VAL A 13 17.37 6.42 23.31
CA VAL A 13 17.97 7.75 23.28
C VAL A 13 18.90 7.91 22.06
N TYR A 14 19.68 6.87 21.75
CA TYR A 14 20.54 6.86 20.56
C TYR A 14 19.74 6.93 19.25
N LEU A 15 18.64 6.19 19.14
CA LEU A 15 17.74 6.29 17.99
C LEU A 15 17.12 7.69 17.86
N GLY A 16 16.67 8.29 18.97
CA GLY A 16 16.13 9.65 18.98
C GLY A 16 17.17 10.70 18.54
N TYR A 17 18.42 10.55 18.97
CA TYR A 17 19.52 11.42 18.53
C TYR A 17 19.72 11.33 17.01
N LEU A 18 19.76 10.11 16.46
CA LEU A 18 19.91 9.89 15.03
C LEU A 18 18.73 10.43 14.21
N GLN A 19 17.53 10.44 14.79
CA GLN A 19 16.36 11.01 14.14
C GLN A 19 16.41 12.54 14.06
N ILE A 20 16.77 13.19 15.16
CA ILE A 20 16.76 14.66 15.27
C ILE A 20 17.99 15.28 14.60
N TRP A 21 19.16 14.65 14.74
CA TRP A 21 20.45 15.22 14.34
C TRP A 21 21.10 14.48 13.17
N GLY A 22 20.75 13.21 12.95
CA GLY A 22 21.33 12.37 11.90
C GLY A 22 20.55 12.38 10.59
N GLY A 23 19.46 13.16 10.50
CA GLY A 23 18.61 13.23 9.30
C GLY A 23 17.90 11.91 8.97
N ARG A 24 17.83 10.97 9.91
CA ARG A 24 17.19 9.66 9.70
C ARG A 24 15.72 9.75 10.06
N ASP A 25 14.86 9.27 9.16
CA ASP A 25 13.43 9.23 9.43
C ASP A 25 12.98 7.78 9.72
N PHE A 26 13.03 7.42 11.00
CA PHE A 26 12.59 6.11 11.48
C PHE A 26 11.07 5.91 11.45
N SER A 27 10.27 6.95 11.12
CA SER A 27 8.83 6.77 10.90
C SER A 27 8.55 5.83 9.72
N GLN A 28 9.49 5.76 8.77
CA GLN A 28 9.44 4.87 7.61
C GLN A 28 9.54 3.38 7.96
N ILE A 29 9.95 3.01 9.18
CA ILE A 29 9.95 1.60 9.63
C ILE A 29 8.53 1.01 9.53
N GLY A 30 7.50 1.81 9.86
CA GLY A 30 6.11 1.35 9.74
C GLY A 30 5.75 0.97 8.30
N ILE A 31 6.22 1.76 7.33
CA ILE A 31 6.01 1.54 5.89
C ILE A 31 6.73 0.26 5.43
N ALA A 32 7.97 0.02 5.89
CA ALA A 32 8.71 -1.20 5.56
C ALA A 32 7.99 -2.46 6.08
N ILE A 33 7.48 -2.42 7.31
CA ILE A 33 6.71 -3.51 7.92
C ILE A 33 5.42 -3.75 7.15
N GLU A 34 4.72 -2.69 6.75
CA GLU A 34 3.49 -2.79 5.97
C GLU A 34 3.77 -3.43 4.58
N LYS A 35 4.83 -3.02 3.88
CA LYS A 35 5.28 -3.68 2.63
C LYS A 35 5.55 -5.17 2.83
N TYR A 36 6.21 -5.53 3.92
CA TYR A 36 6.48 -6.93 4.25
C TYR A 36 5.18 -7.71 4.48
N GLN A 37 4.23 -7.17 5.26
CA GLN A 37 2.94 -7.82 5.48
C GLN A 37 2.16 -8.09 4.19
N TYR A 38 2.31 -7.21 3.19
CA TYR A 38 1.65 -7.35 1.89
C TYR A 38 2.36 -8.31 0.92
N SER A 39 3.69 -8.33 0.91
CA SER A 39 4.48 -9.08 -0.09
C SER A 39 5.05 -10.39 0.42
N ASP A 40 5.11 -10.57 1.76
CA ASP A 40 5.86 -11.62 2.47
C ASP A 40 7.35 -11.69 2.05
N ASP A 41 7.89 -10.60 1.51
CA ASP A 41 9.27 -10.50 1.03
C ASP A 41 10.21 -10.00 2.13
N THR A 42 10.94 -10.93 2.73
CA THR A 42 11.90 -10.65 3.80
C THR A 42 13.16 -9.92 3.29
N ASP A 43 13.56 -10.14 2.04
CA ASP A 43 14.71 -9.48 1.45
C ASP A 43 14.41 -8.01 1.16
N ALA A 44 13.18 -7.72 0.70
CA ALA A 44 12.69 -6.36 0.57
C ALA A 44 12.64 -5.63 1.92
N LEU A 45 12.17 -6.29 2.99
CA LEU A 45 12.13 -5.72 4.33
C LEU A 45 13.53 -5.36 4.85
N THR A 46 14.49 -6.28 4.74
CA THR A 46 15.86 -6.04 5.23
C THR A 46 16.55 -4.92 4.45
N THR A 47 16.31 -4.85 3.14
CA THR A 47 16.82 -3.76 2.29
C THR A 47 16.22 -2.41 2.69
N ASP A 48 14.91 -2.34 2.89
CA ASP A 48 14.21 -1.13 3.31
C ASP A 48 14.67 -0.64 4.70
N LEU A 49 14.87 -1.56 5.65
CA LEU A 49 15.42 -1.23 6.97
C LEU A 49 16.85 -0.68 6.86
N SER A 50 17.72 -1.34 6.08
CA SER A 50 19.09 -0.87 5.84
C SER A 50 19.12 0.54 5.22
N LEU A 51 18.20 0.81 4.29
CA LEU A 51 18.02 2.12 3.68
C LEU A 51 17.63 3.18 4.72
N ILE A 52 16.68 2.88 5.61
CA ILE A 52 16.30 3.80 6.70
C ILE A 52 17.49 4.09 7.64
N PHE A 53 18.22 3.05 8.06
CA PHE A 53 19.35 3.21 8.97
C PHE A 53 20.53 3.96 8.33
N SER A 54 20.67 3.92 7.01
CA SER A 54 21.64 4.72 6.26
C SER A 54 21.16 6.15 5.96
N GLY A 55 19.90 6.48 6.26
CA GLY A 55 19.30 7.80 6.06
C GLY A 55 18.63 8.00 4.70
N GLY A 56 18.37 6.92 3.96
CA GLY A 56 17.60 6.94 2.72
C GLY A 56 16.08 6.94 2.95
N THR A 57 15.35 7.08 1.86
CA THR A 57 13.87 7.09 1.85
C THR A 57 13.33 5.89 1.08
N ILE A 58 12.39 5.16 1.68
CA ILE A 58 11.70 4.03 1.08
C ILE A 58 10.76 4.53 -0.02
N SER A 59 10.78 3.87 -1.17
CA SER A 59 9.80 4.09 -2.23
C SER A 59 8.43 3.51 -1.83
N GLN A 60 7.45 4.39 -1.61
CA GLN A 60 6.07 4.03 -1.27
C GLN A 60 5.24 3.49 -2.46
N GLY A 61 5.78 3.53 -3.69
CA GLY A 61 5.04 3.16 -4.90
C GLY A 61 4.48 1.72 -4.89
N GLY A 62 5.18 0.80 -4.23
CA GLY A 62 4.74 -0.59 -4.09
C GLY A 62 3.54 -0.76 -3.16
N LEU A 63 3.48 0.00 -2.06
CA LEU A 63 2.39 -0.03 -1.08
C LEU A 63 1.10 0.56 -1.65
N ALA A 64 1.18 1.72 -2.29
CA ALA A 64 0.02 2.34 -2.91
C ALA A 64 -0.61 1.41 -3.96
N THR A 65 0.22 0.72 -4.74
CA THR A 65 -0.25 -0.23 -5.75
C THR A 65 -0.86 -1.49 -5.12
N ALA A 66 -0.28 -2.02 -4.03
CA ALA A 66 -0.80 -3.17 -3.31
C ALA A 66 -2.13 -2.87 -2.59
N GLN A 67 -2.22 -1.74 -1.88
CA GLN A 67 -3.46 -1.28 -1.26
C GLN A 67 -4.55 -0.99 -2.30
N MET A 68 -4.16 -0.46 -3.47
CA MET A 68 -5.10 -0.30 -4.58
C MET A 68 -5.59 -1.65 -5.12
N ALA A 69 -4.74 -2.68 -5.18
CA ALA A 69 -5.14 -4.03 -5.60
C ALA A 69 -6.19 -4.66 -4.66
N GLU A 70 -6.20 -4.31 -3.38
CA GLU A 70 -7.21 -4.80 -2.44
C GLU A 70 -8.57 -4.08 -2.53
N ARG A 71 -8.66 -2.96 -3.27
CA ARG A 71 -9.92 -2.23 -3.42
C ARG A 71 -10.94 -3.09 -4.15
N VAL A 72 -12.12 -3.22 -3.53
CA VAL A 72 -13.26 -3.98 -4.06
C VAL A 72 -14.18 -3.03 -4.84
N TYR A 73 -14.47 -3.38 -6.08
CA TYR A 73 -15.47 -2.75 -6.93
C TYR A 73 -16.65 -3.69 -7.14
N TYR A 74 -17.84 -3.12 -7.18
CA TYR A 74 -19.07 -3.81 -7.54
C TYR A 74 -19.43 -3.43 -8.97
N ARG A 75 -19.68 -4.42 -9.81
CA ARG A 75 -20.14 -4.24 -11.19
C ARG A 75 -21.54 -4.84 -11.33
N TRP A 76 -22.45 -4.15 -11.99
CA TRP A 76 -23.76 -4.69 -12.30
C TRP A 76 -24.28 -4.13 -13.62
N THR A 77 -25.23 -4.81 -14.22
CA THR A 77 -25.94 -4.33 -15.40
C THR A 77 -27.27 -3.74 -14.95
N ASP A 78 -27.57 -2.51 -15.34
CA ASP A 78 -28.85 -1.88 -15.04
C ASP A 78 -29.99 -2.41 -15.95
N GLU A 79 -31.21 -1.94 -15.70
CA GLU A 79 -32.41 -2.35 -16.44
C GLU A 79 -32.36 -1.99 -17.94
N ASN A 80 -31.48 -1.06 -18.32
CA ASN A 80 -31.27 -0.63 -19.70
C ASN A 80 -30.11 -1.38 -20.37
N GLY A 81 -29.50 -2.36 -19.70
CA GLY A 81 -28.37 -3.12 -20.23
C GLY A 81 -27.02 -2.41 -20.10
N VAL A 82 -26.93 -1.29 -19.37
CA VAL A 82 -25.68 -0.53 -19.21
C VAL A 82 -24.90 -1.09 -18.02
N VAL A 83 -23.60 -1.32 -18.24
CA VAL A 83 -22.69 -1.79 -17.20
C VAL A 83 -22.28 -0.62 -16.30
N GLN A 84 -22.59 -0.73 -15.03
CA GLN A 84 -22.26 0.24 -13.98
C GLN A 84 -21.18 -0.32 -13.06
N HIS A 85 -20.39 0.57 -12.45
CA HIS A 85 -19.36 0.23 -11.48
C HIS A 85 -19.42 1.17 -10.27
N SER A 86 -19.17 0.64 -9.07
CA SER A 86 -19.15 1.43 -7.82
C SER A 86 -18.23 0.80 -6.78
N GLU A 87 -17.52 1.62 -6.00
CA GLU A 87 -16.79 1.18 -4.81
C GLU A 87 -17.74 0.80 -3.65
N ARG A 88 -18.97 1.32 -3.66
CA ARG A 88 -20.00 1.02 -2.66
C ARG A 88 -20.94 -0.06 -3.17
N ARG A 89 -21.35 -0.94 -2.26
CA ARG A 89 -22.30 -2.03 -2.56
C ARG A 89 -23.60 -1.43 -3.13
N PRO A 90 -23.99 -1.81 -4.36
CA PRO A 90 -25.20 -1.31 -4.98
C PRO A 90 -26.44 -1.97 -4.36
N ASN A 91 -27.57 -1.26 -4.38
CA ASN A 91 -28.86 -1.80 -3.93
C ASN A 91 -29.55 -2.59 -5.07
N VAL A 92 -28.84 -3.56 -5.64
CA VAL A 92 -29.33 -4.42 -6.72
C VAL A 92 -29.17 -5.89 -6.37
N THR A 93 -30.05 -6.74 -6.88
CA THR A 93 -30.09 -8.16 -6.56
C THR A 93 -28.98 -8.98 -7.24
N LYS A 94 -28.45 -8.49 -8.37
CA LYS A 94 -27.38 -9.13 -9.13
C LYS A 94 -26.23 -8.14 -9.31
N TYR A 95 -25.10 -8.42 -8.68
CA TYR A 95 -23.85 -7.69 -8.86
C TYR A 95 -22.67 -8.66 -8.77
N GLU A 96 -21.59 -8.30 -9.45
CA GLU A 96 -20.29 -8.97 -9.39
C GLU A 96 -19.36 -8.18 -8.48
N THR A 97 -18.61 -8.89 -7.64
CA THR A 97 -17.57 -8.31 -6.78
C THR A 97 -16.23 -8.52 -7.45
N ILE A 98 -15.51 -7.45 -7.74
CA ILE A 98 -14.23 -7.46 -8.46
C ILE A 98 -13.19 -6.84 -7.53
N LYS A 99 -12.12 -7.57 -7.20
CA LYS A 99 -10.94 -6.95 -6.57
C LYS A 99 -10.10 -6.29 -7.65
N MET A 100 -9.54 -5.11 -7.38
CA MET A 100 -8.62 -4.45 -8.30
C MET A 100 -7.34 -5.25 -8.58
N GLY A 101 -6.95 -6.15 -7.69
CA GLY A 101 -5.86 -7.11 -7.92
C GLY A 101 -6.26 -8.25 -8.85
N ASP A 102 -7.55 -8.64 -8.82
CA ASP A 102 -8.14 -9.64 -9.70
C ASP A 102 -8.52 -9.06 -11.08
N LEU A 103 -8.35 -7.75 -11.27
CA LEU A 103 -8.30 -7.05 -12.56
C LEU A 103 -7.05 -7.47 -13.38
N SER A 104 -6.74 -8.77 -13.35
CA SER A 104 -5.78 -9.40 -14.23
C SER A 104 -6.34 -9.36 -15.65
N ILE A 105 -5.89 -8.36 -16.41
CA ILE A 105 -5.76 -8.36 -17.87
C ILE A 105 -7.08 -8.33 -18.68
N GLY A 106 -8.21 -8.83 -18.18
CA GLY A 106 -9.49 -8.90 -18.90
C GLY A 106 -10.25 -7.58 -19.06
N ILE A 107 -9.96 -6.55 -18.25
CA ILE A 107 -10.61 -5.23 -18.34
C ILE A 107 -9.84 -4.26 -19.27
N ARG A 108 -8.64 -4.62 -19.74
CA ARG A 108 -7.97 -3.86 -20.82
C ARG A 108 -8.75 -3.90 -22.13
N GLU A 109 -9.66 -4.86 -22.31
CA GLU A 109 -10.52 -4.96 -23.48
C GLU A 109 -11.87 -4.24 -23.31
N SER A 110 -12.27 -3.88 -22.08
CA SER A 110 -13.60 -3.27 -21.82
C SER A 110 -13.55 -1.81 -21.37
N LEU A 111 -12.41 -1.29 -20.92
CA LEU A 111 -12.26 0.14 -20.61
C LEU A 111 -11.72 0.88 -21.82
N SER A 112 -12.52 1.81 -22.33
CA SER A 112 -12.07 2.77 -23.34
C SER A 112 -10.85 3.53 -22.82
N GLN A 113 -9.85 3.74 -23.69
CA GLN A 113 -8.60 4.48 -23.42
C GLN A 113 -8.85 5.86 -22.79
N GLU A 114 -10.06 6.41 -22.94
CA GLU A 114 -10.46 7.71 -22.41
C GLU A 114 -10.74 7.68 -20.89
N GLU A 115 -11.25 6.57 -20.36
CA GLU A 115 -11.57 6.43 -18.93
C GLU A 115 -10.28 6.21 -18.11
N ILE A 116 -9.35 5.42 -18.65
CA ILE A 116 -8.03 5.18 -18.05
C ILE A 116 -7.26 6.51 -17.92
N LYS A 117 -7.36 7.41 -18.92
CA LYS A 117 -6.73 8.73 -18.86
C LYS A 117 -7.35 9.67 -17.82
N ARG A 118 -8.63 9.52 -17.47
CA ARG A 118 -9.25 10.36 -16.41
C ARG A 118 -8.82 9.91 -15.01
N VAL A 119 -8.67 8.61 -14.80
CA VAL A 119 -8.28 8.05 -13.49
C VAL A 119 -6.80 8.33 -13.19
N LEU A 120 -5.92 8.32 -14.21
CA LEU A 120 -4.49 8.56 -14.03
C LEU A 120 -4.07 10.03 -13.94
N LYS A 121 -4.99 10.99 -14.15
CA LYS A 121 -4.68 12.43 -14.20
C LYS A 121 -5.08 13.18 -12.93
N LYS A 122 -5.31 12.49 -11.82
CA LYS A 122 -5.63 13.10 -10.53
C LYS A 122 -4.61 12.71 -9.46
#